data_AF-A0A8I1G8N3-F1
#
_entry.id   AF-A0A8I1G8N3-F1
#
_cell.length_a   1.000
_cell.length_b   1.000
_cell.length_c   1.000
_cell.angle_alpha   90.00
_cell.angle_beta   90.00
_cell.angle_gamma   90.00
#
_symmetry.space_group_name_H-M   'P 1'
#
loop_
_entity.id
_entity.type
_entity.pdbx_description
1 polymer ?
#
loop_
_entity_poly.entity_id
_entity_poly.type
_entity_poly.pdbx_seq_one_letter_code
_entity_poly.pdbx_strand_id
1 'polypeptide(L)' 'MNDIEVNQLLEYPADGLVERVLWIDPANRGLYAIDIHAARALPVFRIMEDMERLREAGVWRHAASDPWLRPRC' A
#
# COMPACT_ATOMS: atom_id res chain seq x y z
N MET A 1 -5.93 -13.63 3.78
CA MET A 1 -6.50 -13.31 2.45
C MET A 1 -6.14 -11.86 2.20
N ASN A 2 -5.26 -11.58 1.24
CA ASN A 2 -4.69 -10.24 1.10
C ASN A 2 -5.68 -9.27 0.46
N ASP A 3 -6.11 -8.29 1.25
CA ASP A 3 -7.01 -7.22 0.85
C ASP A 3 -6.28 -6.04 0.17
N ILE A 4 -5.02 -6.23 -0.24
CA ILE A 4 -4.23 -5.21 -0.92
C ILE A 4 -4.48 -5.28 -2.43
N GLU A 5 -4.86 -4.14 -3.02
CA GLU A 5 -5.16 -3.99 -4.44
C GLU A 5 -4.21 -2.98 -5.10
N VAL A 6 -4.01 -3.10 -6.42
CA VAL A 6 -3.28 -2.09 -7.19
C VAL A 6 -4.07 -0.77 -7.21
N ASN A 7 -3.34 0.36 -7.21
CA ASN A 7 -3.81 1.73 -7.04
C ASN A 7 -4.32 2.11 -5.65
N GLN A 8 -4.39 1.15 -4.72
CA GLN A 8 -4.83 1.42 -3.36
C GLN A 8 -3.84 2.30 -2.58
N LEU A 9 -4.38 3.21 -1.78
CA LEU A 9 -3.64 4.00 -0.81
C LEU A 9 -3.51 3.30 0.55
N LEU A 10 -2.27 3.25 1.04
CA LEU A 10 -1.87 2.76 2.35
C LEU A 10 -1.41 3.93 3.21
N GLU A 11 -2.06 4.15 4.34
CA GLU A 11 -1.69 5.19 5.30
C GLU A 11 -0.85 4.60 6.42
N TYR A 12 0.26 5.25 6.74
CA TYR A 12 1.15 4.97 7.87
C TYR A 12 1.09 6.16 8.85
N PRO A 13 0.14 6.17 9.80
CA PRO A 13 -0.16 7.38 10.59
C PRO A 13 0.99 7.85 11.48
N ALA A 14 1.80 6.91 11.99
CA ALA A 14 2.95 7.22 12.82
C ALA A 14 4.04 8.01 12.07
N ASP A 15 4.16 7.75 10.77
CA ASP A 15 5.22 8.31 9.92
C ASP A 15 4.71 9.49 9.06
N GLY A 16 3.40 9.76 9.06
CA GLY A 16 2.79 10.73 8.16
C GLY A 16 2.94 10.37 6.68
N LEU A 17 3.16 9.09 6.39
CA LEU A 17 3.44 8.57 5.06
C LEU A 17 2.15 8.00 4.45
N VAL A 18 1.92 8.32 3.17
CA VAL A 18 0.81 7.74 2.39
C VAL A 18 1.40 7.17 1.11
N GLU A 19 1.22 5.87 0.92
CA GLU A 19 1.76 5.17 -0.23
C GLU A 19 0.68 4.69 -1.18
N ARG A 20 0.94 4.76 -2.49
CA ARG A 20 0.12 4.11 -3.51
C ARG A 20 0.76 2.83 -3.98
N VAL A 21 0.01 1.73 -3.93
CA VAL A 21 0.40 0.46 -4.54
C VAL A 21 0.39 0.59 -6.06
N LEU A 22 1.55 0.39 -6.68
CA LEU A 22 1.70 0.46 -8.14
C LEU A 22 1.58 -0.91 -8.81
N TRP A 23 2.09 -1.94 -8.14
CA TRP A 23 2.15 -3.28 -8.69
C TRP A 23 2.25 -4.31 -7.57
N ILE A 24 1.63 -5.46 -7.77
CA ILE A 24 1.70 -6.61 -6.88
C ILE A 24 2.34 -7.75 -7.66
N ASP A 25 3.31 -8.42 -7.06
CA ASP A 25 3.96 -9.59 -7.65
C ASP A 25 2.92 -10.68 -7.92
N PRO A 26 2.86 -11.27 -9.13
CA PRO A 26 1.89 -12.33 -9.45
C PRO A 26 1.98 -13.55 -8.55
N ALA A 27 3.17 -13.81 -7.96
CA ALA A 27 3.37 -14.84 -6.96
C ALA A 27 3.07 -14.38 -5.52
N ASN A 28 2.53 -13.18 -5.36
CA ASN A 28 2.16 -12.54 -4.08
C ASN A 28 3.32 -12.43 -3.08
N ARG A 29 4.58 -12.33 -3.55
CA ARG A 29 5.75 -12.20 -2.66
C ARG A 29 5.90 -10.79 -2.10
N GLY A 30 5.32 -9.80 -2.77
CA GLY A 30 5.41 -8.41 -2.36
C GLY A 30 4.75 -7.47 -3.34
N LEU A 31 4.96 -6.18 -3.10
CA LEU A 31 4.40 -5.10 -3.89
C LEU A 31 5.41 -3.97 -4.05
N TYR A 32 5.21 -3.15 -5.07
CA TYR A 32 5.87 -1.86 -5.20
C TYR A 32 4.90 -0.75 -4.85
N ALA A 33 5.32 0.19 -4.01
CA ALA A 33 4.55 1.37 -3.68
C ALA A 33 5.39 2.65 -3.76
N ILE A 34 4.73 3.80 -3.89
CA ILE A 34 5.37 5.13 -3.88
C ILE A 34 4.70 6.02 -2.85
N ASP A 35 5.48 6.86 -2.17
CA ASP A 35 4.95 7.99 -1.41
C ASP A 35 4.30 9.00 -2.37
N ILE A 36 3.01 9.28 -2.18
CA ILE A 36 2.25 10.21 -3.03
C ILE A 36 2.53 11.68 -2.70
N HIS A 37 3.10 11.98 -1.54
CA HIS A 37 3.41 13.34 -1.10
C HIS A 37 4.85 13.75 -1.44
N ALA A 38 5.73 12.79 -1.72
CA ALA A 38 7.08 13.07 -2.17
C ALA A 38 7.09 13.67 -3.59
N ALA A 39 7.71 14.85 -3.74
CA ALA A 39 7.87 15.50 -5.05
C ALA A 39 8.63 14.64 -6.08
N ARG A 40 9.46 13.71 -5.59
CA ARG A 40 10.16 12.69 -6.37
C ARG A 40 10.18 11.42 -5.52
N ALA A 41 9.41 10.41 -5.92
CA ALA A 41 9.40 9.11 -5.27
C ALA A 41 9.97 8.04 -6.20
N LEU A 42 10.82 7.16 -5.66
CA LEU A 42 11.15 5.90 -6.31
C LEU A 42 10.24 4.80 -5.75
N PRO A 43 9.81 3.83 -6.57
CA PRO A 43 9.08 2.68 -6.06
C PRO A 43 9.90 1.89 -5.03
N VAL A 44 9.28 1.59 -3.90
CA VAL A 44 9.85 0.79 -2.82
C VAL A 44 9.21 -0.59 -2.84
N PHE A 45 10.03 -1.64 -2.84
CA PHE A 45 9.54 -3.00 -2.71
C PHE A 45 9.22 -3.30 -1.25
N ARG A 46 8.03 -3.82 -0.99
CA ARG A 46 7.60 -4.31 0.33
C ARG A 46 7.22 -5.78 0.23
N ILE A 47 7.72 -6.58 1.18
CA ILE A 47 7.43 -8.01 1.25
C ILE A 47 6.00 -8.20 1.77
N MET A 48 5.23 -9.08 1.13
CA MET A 48 3.81 -9.25 1.45
C MET A 48 3.58 -9.74 2.89
N GLU A 49 4.42 -10.68 3.36
CA GLU A 49 4.38 -11.17 4.74
C GLU A 49 4.59 -10.05 5.77
N ASP A 50 5.52 -9.12 5.50
CA ASP A 50 5.73 -7.96 6.35
C ASP A 50 4.53 -7.02 6.32
N MET A 51 3.91 -6.82 5.15
CA MET A 51 2.73 -5.99 5.02
C MET A 51 1.57 -6.55 5.85
N GLU A 52 1.31 -7.84 5.79
CA GLU A 52 0.28 -8.50 6.60
C GLU A 52 0.55 -8.32 8.10
N ARG A 53 1.77 -8.62 8.55
CA ARG A 53 2.19 -8.45 9.95
C ARG A 53 2.03 -7.01 10.43
N LEU A 54 2.45 -6.04 9.63
CA LEU A 54 2.35 -4.62 9.97
C LEU A 54 0.90 -4.13 10.00
N ARG A 55 0.02 -4.69 9.17
CA ARG A 55 -1.42 -4.41 9.19
C ARG A 55 -2.06 -4.90 10.47
N GLU A 56 -1.76 -6.13 10.87
CA GLU A 56 -2.28 -6.75 12.11
C GLU A 56 -1.79 -6.00 13.36
N ALA A 57 -0.55 -5.49 13.31
CA ALA A 57 -0.01 -4.61 14.34
C ALA A 57 -0.57 -3.17 14.30
N GLY A 58 -1.41 -2.83 13.31
CA GLY A 58 -2.02 -1.51 13.16
C GLY A 58 -1.04 -0.42 12.70
N VAL A 59 0.11 -0.78 12.15
CA VAL A 59 1.14 0.17 11.68
C VAL A 59 0.69 0.91 10.42
N TRP A 60 -0.08 0.23 9.58
CA TRP A 60 -0.71 0.86 8.42
C TRP A 60 -2.17 0.44 8.28
N ARG A 61 -2.93 1.23 7.54
CA ARG A 61 -4.33 0.98 7.21
C ARG A 61 -4.66 1.39 5.78
N HIS A 62 -5.77 0.90 5.24
CA HIS A 62 -6.31 1.44 3.99
C HIS A 62 -6.74 2.89 4.19
N ALA A 63 -6.43 3.77 3.24
CA ALA A 63 -7.01 5.10 3.21
C ALA A 63 -8.53 4.98 2.98
N ALA A 64 -9.33 5.68 3.79
CA ALA A 64 -10.79 5.63 3.68
C ALA A 64 -11.32 6.31 2.40
N SER A 65 -10.57 7.27 1.87
CA SER A 65 -10.94 8.03 0.67
C SER A 65 -9.82 7.92 -0.37
N ASP A 66 -9.85 6.86 -1.17
CA ASP A 66 -8.97 6.74 -2.33
C ASP A 66 -9.79 6.94 -3.62
N PRO A 67 -9.74 8.13 -4.25
CA PRO A 67 -10.53 8.43 -5.44
C PRO A 67 -10.09 7.63 -6.68
N TRP A 68 -8.98 6.90 -6.60
CA TRP A 68 -8.43 6.10 -7.69
C TRP A 68 -8.53 4.59 -7.42
N LEU A 69 -9.07 4.20 -6.26
CA LEU A 69 -9.38 2.81 -5.99
C LEU A 69 -10.47 2.36 -6.97
N ARG A 70 -10.21 1.27 -7.66
CA ARG A 70 -11.16 0.68 -8.60
C ARG A 70 -12.52 0.47 -7.89
N PRO A 71 -13.66 0.82 -8.53
CA PRO A 71 -14.95 0.39 -8.03
C PRO A 71 -15.00 -1.14 -8.01
N ARG A 72 -15.30 -1.73 -6.84
CA ARG A 72 -15.55 -3.18 -6.73
C ARG A 72 -16.77 -3.51 -7.59
N CYS A 73 -16.56 -4.34 -8.62
CA CYS A 73 -17.62 -4.81 -9.53
C CYS A 73 -18.52 -5.82 -8.83
#